data_AF-A0A0D6JPS5-F1
#
_entry.id   AF-A0A0D6JPS5-F1
#
_cell.length_a   1.000
_cell.length_b   1.000
_cell.length_c   1.000
_cell.angle_alpha   90.00
_cell.angle_beta   90.00
_cell.angle_gamma   90.00
#
_symmetry.space_group_name_H-M   'P 1'
#
loop_
_entity.id
_entity.type
_entity.pdbx_description
1 polymer ?
#
loop_
_entity_poly.entity_id
_entity_poly.type
_entity_poly.pdbx_seq_one_letter_code
_entity_poly.pdbx_strand_id
1 'polypeptide(L)'
;MRVVVDIPSELVDQIRSAIEQGNYAGPEEFLEQALHTQLRLESDEQQTLMSFSEAVQPRSQEVEQSSFGETLASEQTPGTNEDSSELEDLSVRDFDVLTVDPPSPSRIDTGPLWGQYNRILPMKVSVRRLAIELDKAGAGGIAYDEFREQTAAVARAYGHKLKEIDKEAGRGRGEKFSAGFPTGDKVESSLNRFKTHFVGQIDSTGSLTGSLPNLQFVNISPSTREFGLSDAGLDFARVENPVLDQSLRSDNPLSESERRFYLDHVNSELHAEYNAMELVAEAIVGGVNRPDPLSERVAELSEDWTSAQASTIRSGLIGRMNELGLVSRKRVGTRGVGYELTVDGERELL
;
A
#
# COMPACT_ATOMS: atom_id res chain seq x y z
N MET A 1 28.16 9.79 28.54
CA MET A 1 28.71 8.49 28.96
C MET A 1 29.75 8.10 27.92
N ARG A 2 30.97 7.67 28.30
CA ARG A 2 32.00 7.28 27.34
C ARG A 2 32.09 5.75 27.33
N VAL A 3 31.76 5.15 26.20
CA VAL A 3 31.83 3.69 25.99
C VAL A 3 32.96 3.42 25.02
N VAL A 4 33.83 2.48 25.34
CA VAL A 4 34.91 2.01 24.46
C VAL A 4 34.54 0.61 24.02
N VAL A 5 34.53 0.37 22.71
CA VAL A 5 34.14 -0.91 22.10
C VAL A 5 35.30 -1.40 21.25
N ASP A 6 35.76 -2.62 21.52
CA ASP A 6 36.79 -3.27 20.72
C ASP A 6 36.17 -3.88 19.46
N ILE A 7 36.67 -3.48 18.29
CA ILE A 7 36.17 -3.92 16.99
C ILE A 7 37.14 -4.96 16.40
N PRO A 8 36.67 -6.14 15.98
CA PRO A 8 37.48 -7.14 15.28
C PRO A 8 38.18 -6.55 14.04
N SER A 9 39.42 -6.97 13.78
CA SER A 9 40.23 -6.44 12.67
C SER A 9 39.58 -6.60 11.29
N GLU A 10 38.83 -7.69 11.08
CA GLU A 10 38.10 -7.93 9.83
C GLU A 10 37.01 -6.88 9.56
N LEU A 11 36.37 -6.35 10.62
CA LEU A 11 35.38 -5.28 10.50
C LEU A 11 36.04 -3.91 10.30
N VAL A 12 37.24 -3.70 10.85
CA VAL A 12 38.01 -2.46 10.63
C VAL A 12 38.34 -2.28 9.15
N ASP A 13 38.70 -3.35 8.44
CA ASP A 13 39.00 -3.29 7.02
C ASP A 13 37.76 -2.98 6.17
N GLN A 14 36.59 -3.51 6.54
CA GLN A 14 35.33 -3.18 5.88
C GLN A 14 34.91 -1.72 6.12
N ILE A 15 35.10 -1.21 7.35
CA ILE A 15 34.82 0.19 7.69
C ILE A 15 35.72 1.13 6.86
N ARG A 16 37.01 0.81 6.74
CA ARG A 16 37.94 1.59 5.91
C ARG A 16 37.53 1.60 4.45
N SER A 17 37.16 0.45 3.89
CA SER A 17 36.71 0.37 2.50
C SER A 17 35.48 1.23 2.24
N ALA A 18 34.52 1.26 3.18
CA ALA A 18 33.33 2.09 3.07
C ALA A 18 33.63 3.61 3.12
N ILE A 19 34.66 4.00 3.89
CA ILE A 19 35.14 5.40 3.98
C ILE A 19 35.88 5.79 2.69
N GLU A 20 36.75 4.93 2.18
CA GLU A 20 37.51 5.16 0.95
C GLU A 20 36.63 5.32 -0.30
N GLN A 21 35.45 4.70 -0.29
CA GLN A 21 34.41 4.88 -1.32
C GLN A 21 33.69 6.24 -1.23
N GLY A 22 34.06 7.11 -0.27
CA GLY A 22 33.53 8.46 -0.12
C GLY A 22 32.15 8.52 0.54
N ASN A 23 31.67 7.40 1.07
CA ASN A 23 30.34 7.34 1.70
C ASN A 23 30.31 7.99 3.10
N TYR A 24 31.47 8.14 3.74
CA TYR A 24 31.62 8.70 5.09
C TYR A 24 32.95 9.46 5.18
N ALA A 25 33.01 10.55 5.94
CA ALA A 25 34.22 11.35 6.13
C ALA A 25 35.24 10.70 7.08
N GLY A 26 34.82 9.72 7.89
CA GLY A 26 35.72 8.97 8.76
C GLY A 26 35.05 7.89 9.62
N PRO A 27 35.84 7.16 10.43
CA PRO A 27 35.32 6.04 11.24
C PRO A 27 34.30 6.46 12.29
N GLU A 28 34.44 7.66 12.85
CA GLU A 28 33.50 8.19 13.83
C GLU A 28 32.12 8.44 13.21
N GLU A 29 32.07 9.08 12.04
CA GLU A 29 30.82 9.30 11.30
C GLU A 29 30.19 7.98 10.85
N PHE A 30 30.99 7.03 10.38
CA PHE A 30 30.50 5.69 10.04
C PHE A 30 29.81 5.02 11.25
N LEU A 31 30.46 5.02 12.41
CA LEU A 31 29.93 4.37 13.61
C LEU A 31 28.71 5.11 14.16
N GLU A 32 28.73 6.44 14.15
CA GLU A 32 27.58 7.26 14.55
C GLU A 32 26.38 6.99 13.64
N GLN A 33 26.57 6.96 12.31
CA GLN A 33 25.51 6.65 11.36
C GLN A 33 25.03 5.20 11.47
N ALA A 34 25.92 4.23 11.70
CA ALA A 34 25.55 2.84 11.90
C ALA A 34 24.74 2.66 13.20
N LEU A 35 25.14 3.32 14.28
CA LEU A 35 24.40 3.29 15.55
C LEU A 35 23.06 4.00 15.45
N HIS A 36 22.99 5.17 14.80
CA HIS A 36 21.72 5.84 14.53
C HIS A 36 20.82 5.00 13.63
N THR A 37 21.38 4.34 12.61
CA THR A 37 20.64 3.45 11.73
C THR A 37 20.13 2.25 12.51
N GLN A 38 20.95 1.61 13.34
CA GLN A 38 20.56 0.45 14.13
C GLN A 38 19.53 0.82 15.20
N LEU A 39 19.71 1.94 15.90
CA LEU A 39 18.74 2.45 16.87
C LEU A 39 17.44 2.87 16.20
N ARG A 40 17.51 3.45 14.99
CA ARG A 40 16.34 3.75 14.17
C ARG A 40 15.66 2.46 13.70
N LEU A 41 16.40 1.44 13.31
CA LEU A 41 15.83 0.14 12.95
C LEU A 41 15.19 -0.53 14.16
N GLU A 42 15.79 -0.42 15.34
CA GLU A 42 15.23 -0.97 16.58
C GLU A 42 14.05 -0.14 17.12
N SER A 43 14.01 1.17 16.87
CA SER A 43 12.85 2.03 17.19
C SER A 43 11.73 1.94 16.15
N ASP A 44 12.08 1.82 14.86
CA ASP A 44 11.17 1.76 13.72
C ASP A 44 10.76 0.31 13.38
N GLU A 45 11.35 -0.71 14.00
CA GLU A 45 10.79 -2.07 14.02
C GLU A 45 9.40 -2.11 14.67
N GLN A 46 9.03 -1.07 15.44
CA GLN A 46 7.67 -0.82 15.92
C GLN A 46 6.79 -0.02 14.95
N GLN A 47 7.34 0.56 13.87
CA GLN A 47 6.61 1.33 12.87
C GLN A 47 7.08 1.03 11.44
N THR A 48 6.39 0.07 10.81
CA THR A 48 6.18 0.01 9.35
C THR A 48 7.44 -0.12 8.49
N LEU A 49 7.70 -1.33 7.98
CA LEU A 49 8.71 -1.61 6.95
C LEU A 49 8.82 -0.46 5.94
N MET A 50 9.93 0.28 6.00
CA MET A 50 10.24 1.35 5.06
C MET A 50 10.32 0.76 3.64
N SER A 51 9.67 1.45 2.70
CA SER A 51 9.72 1.14 1.27
C SER A 51 11.11 1.45 0.73
N PHE A 52 11.72 0.47 0.05
CA PHE A 52 13.00 0.57 -0.65
C PHE A 52 13.10 1.75 -1.64
N SER A 53 11.96 2.34 -2.05
CA SER A 53 11.91 3.58 -2.84
C SER A 53 12.53 4.80 -2.14
N GLU A 54 12.60 4.83 -0.81
CA GLU A 54 13.30 5.90 -0.07
C GLU A 54 14.83 5.72 -0.09
N ALA A 55 15.33 4.52 -0.40
CA ALA A 55 16.77 4.22 -0.41
C ALA A 55 17.43 4.41 -1.80
N VAL A 56 16.64 4.59 -2.87
CA VAL A 56 17.14 4.65 -4.27
C VAL A 56 16.65 5.91 -4.99
N GLN A 57 16.65 7.07 -4.34
CA GLN A 57 16.64 8.34 -5.08
C GLN A 57 18.09 8.78 -5.33
N PRO A 58 18.52 8.95 -6.60
CA PRO A 58 19.75 9.66 -6.88
C PRO A 58 19.60 11.12 -6.43
N ARG A 59 20.49 11.59 -5.54
CA ARG A 59 20.64 13.01 -5.21
C ARG A 59 20.96 13.79 -6.48
N SER A 60 19.96 14.39 -7.12
CA SER A 60 20.17 15.40 -8.15
C SER A 60 20.50 16.73 -7.48
N GLN A 61 21.75 17.12 -7.69
CA GLN A 61 22.45 18.38 -7.45
C GLN A 61 21.58 19.61 -7.13
N GLU A 62 21.90 20.22 -5.98
CA GLU A 62 21.62 21.61 -5.65
C GLU A 62 22.24 22.51 -6.73
N VAL A 63 21.40 23.28 -7.43
CA VAL A 63 21.84 24.44 -8.19
C VAL A 63 21.58 25.66 -7.32
N GLU A 64 22.68 26.28 -6.89
CA GLU A 64 22.70 27.63 -6.37
C GLU A 64 22.02 28.60 -7.34
N GLN A 65 21.06 29.37 -6.86
CA GLN A 65 20.93 30.76 -7.27
C GLN A 65 20.34 31.59 -6.14
N SER A 66 21.20 32.46 -5.63
CA SER A 66 20.95 33.47 -4.64
C SER A 66 20.34 34.73 -5.28
N SER A 67 19.66 35.51 -4.43
CA SER A 67 19.40 36.96 -4.55
C SER A 67 18.09 37.37 -5.23
N PHE A 68 17.06 37.72 -4.44
CA PHE A 68 16.73 39.12 -4.09
C PHE A 68 15.46 39.21 -3.22
N GLY A 69 15.49 40.09 -2.21
CA GLY A 69 14.32 40.87 -1.80
C GLY A 69 13.58 40.42 -0.55
N GLU A 70 14.07 40.87 0.62
CA GLU A 70 13.23 41.07 1.80
C GLU A 70 12.01 41.94 1.46
N THR A 71 10.80 41.47 1.76
CA THR A 71 9.69 42.35 2.14
C THR A 71 8.81 41.62 3.16
N LEU A 72 8.82 42.14 4.38
CA LEU A 72 7.94 41.79 5.49
C LEU A 72 6.47 42.08 5.12
N ALA A 73 5.59 41.09 5.22
CA ALA A 73 4.19 41.29 5.61
C ALA A 73 3.45 39.98 5.91
N SER A 74 2.82 39.98 7.09
CA SER A 74 1.73 39.15 7.62
C SER A 74 1.93 37.63 7.79
N GLU A 75 2.13 37.29 9.07
CA GLU A 75 1.58 36.13 9.76
C GLU A 75 0.20 35.70 9.21
N GLN A 76 0.16 34.53 8.58
CA GLN A 76 -1.00 33.64 8.65
C GLN A 76 -0.49 32.22 8.79
N THR A 77 -0.41 31.77 10.03
CA THR A 77 -0.31 30.36 10.41
C THR A 77 -1.53 29.64 9.83
N PRO A 78 -1.39 28.63 8.96
CA PRO A 78 -2.49 27.74 8.66
C PRO A 78 -2.72 26.90 9.92
N GLY A 79 -3.81 27.22 10.61
CA GLY A 79 -4.25 26.49 11.78
C GLY A 79 -4.36 25.01 11.47
N THR A 80 -3.70 24.21 12.30
CA THR A 80 -4.08 22.83 12.59
C THR A 80 -5.53 22.84 13.07
N ASN A 81 -6.47 22.72 12.13
CA ASN A 81 -7.82 22.27 12.41
C ASN A 81 -7.74 20.77 12.70
N GLU A 82 -7.28 20.42 13.90
CA GLU A 82 -7.75 19.21 14.59
C GLU A 82 -9.19 19.47 15.03
N ASP A 83 -10.08 19.61 14.05
CA ASP A 83 -11.50 19.79 14.26
C ASP A 83 -12.16 18.41 14.16
N SER A 84 -13.14 18.17 15.01
CA SER A 84 -13.89 16.92 15.12
C SER A 84 -14.65 16.57 13.84
N SER A 85 -13.96 16.17 12.78
CA SER A 85 -14.59 15.90 11.49
C SER A 85 -15.34 14.57 11.59
N GLU A 86 -16.66 14.66 11.54
CA GLU A 86 -17.49 13.52 11.16
C GLU A 86 -16.87 12.87 9.91
N LEU A 87 -16.74 11.54 9.92
CA LEU A 87 -16.22 10.83 8.76
C LEU A 87 -17.19 11.06 7.59
N GLU A 88 -16.62 11.25 6.39
CA GLU A 88 -17.44 11.29 5.18
C GLU A 88 -18.25 9.99 5.09
N ASP A 89 -19.55 10.11 4.85
CA ASP A 89 -20.46 8.98 4.74
C ASP A 89 -20.21 8.22 3.43
N LEU A 90 -19.52 7.08 3.55
CA LEU A 90 -19.24 6.16 2.45
C LEU A 90 -20.22 4.98 2.41
N SER A 91 -21.38 5.09 3.06
CA SER A 91 -22.37 4.02 3.10
C SER A 91 -22.92 3.68 1.70
N VAL A 92 -23.28 2.41 1.53
CA VAL A 92 -23.78 1.82 0.29
C VAL A 92 -25.13 2.45 -0.05
N ARG A 93 -25.33 2.71 -1.34
CA ARG A 93 -26.55 3.30 -1.88
C ARG A 93 -26.70 2.87 -3.33
N ASP A 94 -27.88 3.13 -3.89
CA ASP A 94 -28.09 2.98 -5.32
C ASP A 94 -27.35 4.10 -6.05
N PHE A 95 -26.30 3.74 -6.76
CA PHE A 95 -25.49 4.64 -7.59
C PHE A 95 -26.06 4.68 -9.01
N ASP A 96 -26.40 5.86 -9.51
CA ASP A 96 -26.73 6.13 -10.91
C ASP A 96 -25.51 6.73 -11.62
N VAL A 97 -24.53 5.86 -11.91
CA VAL A 97 -23.24 6.23 -12.50
C VAL A 97 -23.15 5.70 -13.91
N LEU A 98 -22.81 6.58 -14.86
CA LEU A 98 -22.41 6.16 -16.20
C LEU A 98 -21.00 5.58 -16.15
N THR A 99 -20.87 4.29 -16.46
CA THR A 99 -19.59 3.58 -16.44
C THR A 99 -18.77 3.84 -17.69
N VAL A 100 -17.47 3.56 -17.60
CA VAL A 100 -16.50 3.64 -18.70
C VAL A 100 -15.85 2.27 -18.94
N ASP A 101 -15.30 2.07 -20.15
CA ASP A 101 -14.52 0.88 -20.43
C ASP A 101 -13.32 0.75 -19.47
N PRO A 102 -12.94 -0.48 -19.06
CA PRO A 102 -11.73 -0.71 -18.28
C PRO A 102 -10.48 -0.25 -19.05
N PRO A 103 -9.36 0.00 -18.36
CA PRO A 103 -8.10 0.32 -19.03
C PRO A 103 -7.71 -0.75 -20.06
N SER A 104 -7.28 -0.31 -21.24
CA SER A 104 -6.63 -1.21 -22.21
C SER A 104 -5.42 -1.91 -21.55
N PRO A 105 -5.20 -3.22 -21.82
CA PRO A 105 -4.03 -3.95 -21.30
C PRO A 105 -2.69 -3.28 -21.63
N SER A 106 -2.60 -2.51 -22.71
CA SER A 106 -1.38 -1.76 -23.08
C SER A 106 -1.06 -0.59 -22.15
N ARG A 107 -1.99 -0.19 -21.28
CA ARG A 107 -1.86 0.95 -20.36
C ARG A 107 -1.61 0.52 -18.92
N ILE A 108 -1.67 -0.77 -18.60
CA ILE A 108 -1.49 -1.29 -17.24
C ILE A 108 -0.50 -2.45 -17.25
N ASP A 109 0.07 -2.76 -16.09
CA ASP A 109 0.78 -4.02 -15.88
C ASP A 109 -0.24 -5.17 -15.82
N THR A 110 -0.03 -6.19 -16.64
CA THR A 110 -0.87 -7.40 -16.75
C THR A 110 -0.32 -8.58 -15.97
N GLY A 111 0.84 -8.42 -15.32
CA GLY A 111 1.37 -9.39 -14.35
C GLY A 111 0.61 -9.40 -13.02
N PRO A 112 1.11 -10.16 -12.03
CA PRO A 112 0.55 -10.14 -10.68
C PRO A 112 0.53 -8.72 -10.10
N LEU A 113 -0.49 -8.42 -9.30
CA LEU A 113 -0.64 -7.08 -8.72
C LEU A 113 0.57 -6.74 -7.86
N TRP A 114 1.07 -5.52 -8.04
CA TRP A 114 2.26 -5.05 -7.33
C TRP A 114 2.14 -5.21 -5.82
N GLY A 115 3.26 -5.54 -5.18
CA GLY A 115 3.29 -5.98 -3.79
C GLY A 115 2.86 -4.93 -2.77
N GLN A 116 2.85 -3.65 -3.15
CA GLN A 116 2.38 -2.56 -2.27
C GLN A 116 0.86 -2.34 -2.35
N TYR A 117 0.15 -3.00 -3.28
CA TYR A 117 -1.32 -3.08 -3.33
C TYR A 117 -1.82 -4.17 -2.38
N ASN A 118 -1.40 -4.10 -1.13
CA ASN A 118 -1.45 -5.24 -0.19
C ASN A 118 -2.72 -5.30 0.67
N ARG A 119 -3.69 -4.42 0.44
CA ARG A 119 -4.94 -4.32 1.22
C ARG A 119 -6.12 -3.92 0.34
N ILE A 120 -7.29 -4.50 0.59
CA ILE A 120 -8.51 -4.35 -0.19
C ILE A 120 -9.45 -3.31 0.44
N LEU A 121 -9.57 -3.21 1.77
CA LEU A 121 -10.41 -2.19 2.41
C LEU A 121 -10.03 -0.73 1.99
N PRO A 122 -8.74 -0.34 1.90
CA PRO A 122 -8.36 0.95 1.32
C PRO A 122 -8.82 1.14 -0.13
N MET A 123 -8.81 0.07 -0.95
CA MET A 123 -9.32 0.12 -2.32
C MET A 123 -10.82 0.34 -2.33
N LYS A 124 -11.55 -0.35 -1.45
CA LYS A 124 -13.00 -0.19 -1.29
C LYS A 124 -13.38 1.24 -0.95
N VAL A 125 -12.66 1.88 -0.03
CA VAL A 125 -12.86 3.31 0.31
C VAL A 125 -12.73 4.20 -0.92
N SER A 126 -11.66 4.03 -1.71
CA SER A 126 -11.44 4.83 -2.91
C SER A 126 -12.50 4.60 -4.00
N VAL A 127 -12.87 3.34 -4.25
CA VAL A 127 -13.90 2.96 -5.25
C VAL A 127 -15.28 3.50 -4.83
N ARG A 128 -15.65 3.32 -3.56
CA ARG A 128 -16.93 3.79 -3.01
C ARG A 128 -17.04 5.31 -3.07
N ARG A 129 -15.96 6.02 -2.74
CA ARG A 129 -15.93 7.47 -2.87
C ARG A 129 -16.05 7.92 -4.33
N LEU A 130 -15.37 7.26 -5.27
CA LEU A 130 -15.51 7.60 -6.69
C LEU A 130 -16.94 7.42 -7.18
N ALA A 131 -17.61 6.32 -6.80
CA ALA A 131 -19.01 6.09 -7.15
C ALA A 131 -19.93 7.19 -6.59
N ILE A 132 -19.73 7.61 -5.34
CA ILE A 132 -20.48 8.71 -4.72
C ILE A 132 -20.27 10.03 -5.46
N GLU A 133 -19.03 10.35 -5.82
CA GLU A 133 -18.72 11.61 -6.50
C GLU A 133 -19.27 11.63 -7.94
N LEU A 134 -19.19 10.50 -8.66
CA LEU A 134 -19.78 10.36 -9.99
C LEU A 134 -21.31 10.47 -9.96
N ASP A 135 -21.95 9.83 -8.97
CA ASP A 135 -23.40 9.91 -8.76
C ASP A 135 -23.87 11.36 -8.52
N LYS A 136 -23.10 12.14 -7.74
CA LYS A 136 -23.35 13.58 -7.54
C LYS A 136 -23.11 14.41 -8.80
N ALA A 137 -22.07 14.09 -9.57
CA ALA A 137 -21.67 14.84 -10.76
C ALA A 137 -22.55 14.55 -11.98
N GLY A 138 -23.20 13.38 -12.04
CA GLY A 138 -23.98 12.91 -13.17
C GLY A 138 -23.10 12.40 -14.31
N ALA A 139 -23.31 12.91 -15.54
CA ALA A 139 -22.66 12.40 -16.75
C ALA A 139 -21.19 12.85 -16.96
N GLY A 140 -20.58 13.50 -15.97
CA GLY A 140 -19.19 13.97 -16.03
C GLY A 140 -18.22 13.04 -15.30
N GLY A 141 -16.97 12.96 -15.78
CA GLY A 141 -15.90 12.32 -15.01
C GLY A 141 -15.45 13.18 -13.83
N ILE A 142 -14.70 12.60 -12.89
CA ILE A 142 -14.17 13.36 -11.74
C ILE A 142 -12.73 13.80 -12.02
N ALA A 143 -12.43 15.09 -11.84
CA ALA A 143 -11.11 15.67 -12.07
C ALA A 143 -10.00 14.94 -11.29
N TYR A 144 -8.93 14.54 -11.99
CA TYR A 144 -7.90 13.65 -11.47
C TYR A 144 -7.19 14.17 -10.20
N ASP A 145 -6.71 15.42 -10.21
CA ASP A 145 -5.91 15.93 -9.11
C ASP A 145 -6.77 16.17 -7.85
N GLU A 146 -7.96 16.76 -8.03
CA GLU A 146 -8.92 17.01 -6.94
C GLU A 146 -9.38 15.70 -6.29
N PHE A 147 -9.76 14.71 -7.10
CA PHE A 147 -10.20 13.41 -6.58
C PHE A 147 -9.12 12.75 -5.74
N ARG A 148 -7.86 12.77 -6.19
CA ARG A 148 -6.75 12.13 -5.49
C ARG A 148 -6.46 12.80 -4.15
N GLU A 149 -6.42 14.13 -4.10
CA GLU A 149 -6.17 14.85 -2.85
C GLU A 149 -7.29 14.63 -1.83
N GLN A 150 -8.54 14.79 -2.25
CA GLN A 150 -9.69 14.64 -1.36
C GLN A 150 -9.84 13.20 -0.87
N THR A 151 -9.68 12.20 -1.75
CA THR A 151 -9.78 10.78 -1.36
C THR A 151 -8.69 10.40 -0.37
N ALA A 152 -7.47 10.93 -0.52
CA ALA A 152 -6.40 10.70 0.44
C ALA A 152 -6.69 11.32 1.81
N ALA A 153 -7.29 12.52 1.85
CA ALA A 153 -7.72 13.16 3.09
C ALA A 153 -8.81 12.34 3.82
N VAL A 154 -9.81 11.87 3.08
CA VAL A 154 -10.88 11.01 3.61
C VAL A 154 -10.30 9.70 4.15
N ALA A 155 -9.44 9.04 3.36
CA ALA A 155 -8.76 7.82 3.78
C ALA A 155 -7.92 8.04 5.04
N ARG A 156 -7.29 9.21 5.22
CA ARG A 156 -6.56 9.54 6.45
C ARG A 156 -7.47 9.59 7.66
N ALA A 157 -8.64 10.23 7.54
CA ALA A 157 -9.61 10.32 8.62
C ALA A 157 -10.10 8.92 9.05
N TYR A 158 -10.50 8.09 8.08
CA TYR A 158 -10.85 6.68 8.32
C TYR A 158 -9.69 5.91 8.93
N GLY A 159 -8.49 6.06 8.39
CA GLY A 159 -7.28 5.38 8.87
C GLY A 159 -6.98 5.65 10.33
N HIS A 160 -7.08 6.91 10.78
CA HIS A 160 -6.86 7.26 12.19
C HIS A 160 -7.90 6.65 13.11
N LYS A 161 -9.19 6.66 12.72
CA LYS A 161 -10.25 6.00 13.50
C LYS A 161 -10.07 4.49 13.56
N LEU A 162 -9.72 3.86 12.44
CA LEU A 162 -9.40 2.43 12.41
C LEU A 162 -8.16 2.11 13.25
N LYS A 163 -7.15 2.97 13.28
CA LYS A 163 -5.93 2.79 14.10
C LYS A 163 -6.24 2.82 15.60
N GLU A 164 -7.16 3.70 16.04
CA GLU A 164 -7.67 3.72 17.41
C GLU A 164 -8.39 2.40 17.73
N ILE A 165 -9.30 1.97 16.86
CA ILE A 165 -10.06 0.73 17.04
C ILE A 165 -9.16 -0.52 17.02
N ASP A 166 -8.17 -0.57 16.13
CA ASP A 166 -7.18 -1.65 16.07
C ASP A 166 -6.41 -1.78 17.39
N LYS A 167 -6.09 -0.64 18.03
CA LYS A 167 -5.43 -0.61 19.33
C LYS A 167 -6.37 -1.10 20.45
N GLU A 168 -7.64 -0.68 20.44
CA GLU A 168 -8.65 -1.12 21.39
C GLU A 168 -8.92 -2.63 21.29
N ALA A 169 -9.02 -3.15 20.07
CA ALA A 169 -9.25 -4.56 19.78
C ALA A 169 -7.99 -5.44 19.90
N GLY A 170 -6.82 -4.83 20.16
CA GLY A 170 -5.55 -5.56 20.29
C GLY A 170 -5.06 -6.23 19.00
N ARG A 171 -5.44 -5.71 17.83
CA ARG A 171 -5.11 -6.32 16.53
C ARG A 171 -3.60 -6.29 16.28
N GLY A 172 -3.05 -7.47 15.98
CA GLY A 172 -1.63 -7.67 15.76
C GLY A 172 -1.14 -7.18 14.39
N ARG A 173 0.16 -7.33 14.15
CA ARG A 173 0.77 -7.00 12.85
C ARG A 173 0.21 -7.92 11.76
N GLY A 174 -0.46 -7.34 10.77
CA GLY A 174 -1.10 -8.07 9.68
C GLY A 174 -2.63 -7.99 9.75
N GLU A 175 -3.18 -7.94 10.96
CA GLU A 175 -4.63 -7.95 11.24
C GLU A 175 -5.24 -6.54 11.31
N LYS A 176 -4.40 -5.50 11.39
CA LYS A 176 -4.82 -4.09 11.48
C LYS A 176 -5.61 -3.67 10.25
N PHE A 177 -6.83 -3.14 10.47
CA PHE A 177 -7.67 -2.59 9.41
C PHE A 177 -7.14 -1.24 8.94
N SER A 178 -6.43 -0.52 9.80
CA SER A 178 -5.77 0.73 9.44
C SER A 178 -4.57 0.52 8.49
N ALA A 179 -4.16 -0.72 8.22
CA ALA A 179 -3.07 -1.01 7.31
C ALA A 179 -3.43 -0.55 5.88
N GLY A 180 -2.48 0.10 5.20
CA GLY A 180 -2.69 0.68 3.87
C GLY A 180 -3.27 2.10 3.89
N PHE A 181 -3.95 2.51 4.97
CA PHE A 181 -4.41 3.89 5.14
C PHE A 181 -3.27 4.85 5.51
N PRO A 182 -3.40 6.16 5.18
CA PRO A 182 -2.33 7.13 5.36
C PRO A 182 -2.26 7.65 6.81
N THR A 183 -1.89 6.79 7.76
CA THR A 183 -1.82 7.10 9.21
C THR A 183 -0.42 7.46 9.71
N GLY A 184 0.55 7.65 8.80
CA GLY A 184 1.94 7.95 9.15
C GLY A 184 2.13 9.38 9.67
N ASP A 185 3.19 9.56 10.47
CA ASP A 185 3.56 10.84 11.07
C ASP A 185 4.08 11.82 10.01
N LYS A 186 4.82 11.32 9.00
CA LYS A 186 5.14 12.06 7.77
C LYS A 186 3.91 12.14 6.88
N VAL A 187 3.02 13.07 7.21
CA VAL A 187 1.67 13.20 6.62
C VAL A 187 1.70 13.19 5.10
N GLU A 188 2.49 14.07 4.48
CA GLU A 188 2.55 14.20 3.01
C GLU A 188 3.04 12.92 2.33
N SER A 189 4.12 12.31 2.82
CA SER A 189 4.64 11.03 2.30
C SER A 189 3.59 9.92 2.42
N SER A 190 2.89 9.87 3.55
CA SER A 190 1.83 8.88 3.79
C SER A 190 0.64 9.07 2.83
N LEU A 191 0.20 10.31 2.59
CA LEU A 191 -0.87 10.63 1.64
C LEU A 191 -0.46 10.32 0.21
N ASN A 192 0.76 10.71 -0.19
CA ASN A 192 1.29 10.43 -1.52
C ASN A 192 1.36 8.92 -1.78
N ARG A 193 1.80 8.12 -0.80
CA ARG A 193 1.78 6.67 -0.89
C ARG A 193 0.37 6.12 -1.11
N PHE A 194 -0.60 6.61 -0.34
CA PHE A 194 -2.00 6.20 -0.51
C PHE A 194 -2.53 6.53 -1.90
N LYS A 195 -2.30 7.76 -2.39
CA LYS A 195 -2.71 8.17 -3.75
C LYS A 195 -2.11 7.26 -4.83
N THR A 196 -0.82 6.95 -4.72
CA THR A 196 -0.12 6.08 -5.68
C THR A 196 -0.63 4.64 -5.64
N HIS A 197 -0.91 4.10 -4.45
CA HIS A 197 -1.20 2.67 -4.32
C HIS A 197 -2.68 2.33 -4.41
N PHE A 198 -3.55 3.17 -3.84
CA PHE A 198 -4.95 2.84 -3.57
C PHE A 198 -5.96 3.74 -4.29
N VAL A 199 -5.51 4.75 -5.04
CA VAL A 199 -6.39 5.60 -5.86
C VAL A 199 -6.09 5.41 -7.35
N GLY A 200 -4.83 5.59 -7.73
CA GLY A 200 -4.40 5.45 -9.12
C GLY A 200 -3.57 6.65 -9.59
N GLN A 201 -2.75 6.42 -10.61
CA GLN A 201 -1.96 7.44 -11.28
C GLN A 201 -2.01 7.28 -12.79
N ILE A 202 -1.86 8.39 -13.50
CA ILE A 202 -1.60 8.42 -14.93
C ILE A 202 -0.30 9.19 -15.17
N ASP A 203 0.60 8.62 -15.98
CA ASP A 203 1.84 9.29 -16.38
C ASP A 203 1.67 10.10 -17.68
N SER A 204 2.75 10.74 -18.14
CA SER A 204 2.74 11.53 -19.38
C SER A 204 2.54 10.70 -20.65
N THR A 205 2.75 9.38 -20.59
CA THR A 205 2.53 8.45 -21.71
C THR A 205 1.10 7.90 -21.74
N GLY A 206 0.31 8.18 -20.71
CA GLY A 206 -1.03 7.64 -20.53
C GLY A 206 -1.06 6.28 -19.84
N SER A 207 0.09 5.78 -19.39
CA SER A 207 0.18 4.54 -18.62
C SER A 207 -0.38 4.74 -17.22
N LEU A 208 -1.06 3.72 -16.72
CA LEU A 208 -1.77 3.73 -15.45
C LEU A 208 -1.09 2.81 -14.45
N THR A 209 -1.00 3.29 -13.22
CA THR A 209 -0.53 2.50 -12.07
C THR A 209 -1.44 2.72 -10.87
N GLY A 210 -1.38 1.81 -9.92
CA GLY A 210 -2.21 1.81 -8.71
C GLY A 210 -3.19 0.65 -8.72
N SER A 211 -3.63 0.22 -7.54
CA SER A 211 -4.51 -0.92 -7.42
C SER A 211 -5.81 -0.78 -8.22
N LEU A 212 -6.45 0.38 -8.23
CA LEU A 212 -7.75 0.51 -8.90
C LEU A 212 -7.66 0.37 -10.44
N PRO A 213 -6.74 1.04 -11.15
CA PRO A 213 -6.55 0.78 -12.57
C PRO A 213 -6.08 -0.64 -12.88
N ASN A 214 -5.15 -1.19 -12.09
CA ASN A 214 -4.65 -2.55 -12.31
C ASN A 214 -5.74 -3.61 -12.05
N LEU A 215 -6.66 -3.37 -11.11
CA LEU A 215 -7.88 -4.17 -10.90
C LEU A 215 -8.96 -3.89 -11.93
N GLN A 216 -8.74 -2.99 -12.89
CA GLN A 216 -9.71 -2.60 -13.90
C GLN A 216 -11.01 -2.01 -13.32
N PHE A 217 -11.00 -1.54 -12.07
CA PHE A 217 -12.15 -0.89 -11.44
C PHE A 217 -12.32 0.57 -11.88
N VAL A 218 -11.23 1.21 -12.30
CA VAL A 218 -11.25 2.59 -12.76
C VAL A 218 -10.43 2.76 -14.02
N ASN A 219 -10.80 3.73 -14.84
CA ASN A 219 -10.01 4.21 -15.95
C ASN A 219 -9.78 5.71 -15.80
N ILE A 220 -8.61 6.19 -16.23
CA ILE A 220 -8.27 7.62 -16.21
C ILE A 220 -8.06 8.05 -17.65
N SER A 221 -8.87 9.02 -18.11
CA SER A 221 -8.79 9.56 -19.45
C SER A 221 -7.47 10.34 -19.66
N PRO A 222 -6.61 9.96 -20.63
CA PRO A 222 -5.39 10.73 -20.92
C PRO A 222 -5.66 12.15 -21.42
N SER A 223 -6.78 12.35 -22.11
CA SER A 223 -7.14 13.64 -22.72
C SER A 223 -7.79 14.59 -21.74
N THR A 224 -8.73 14.11 -20.93
CA THR A 224 -9.48 14.96 -19.99
C THR A 224 -8.90 14.95 -18.57
N ARG A 225 -8.02 13.99 -18.24
CA ARG A 225 -7.52 13.75 -16.89
C ARG A 225 -8.66 13.63 -15.88
N GLU A 226 -9.63 12.79 -16.21
CA GLU A 226 -10.77 12.47 -15.36
C GLU A 226 -10.80 10.99 -15.04
N PHE A 227 -11.19 10.66 -13.80
CA PHE A 227 -11.52 9.31 -13.39
C PHE A 227 -12.92 8.94 -13.90
N GLY A 228 -13.03 7.71 -14.39
CA GLY A 228 -14.29 7.01 -14.59
C GLY A 228 -14.27 5.66 -13.88
N LEU A 229 -15.45 5.18 -13.53
CA LEU A 229 -15.66 3.88 -12.91
C LEU A 229 -16.04 2.86 -13.99
N SER A 230 -15.44 1.67 -13.99
CA SER A 230 -15.90 0.59 -14.86
C SER A 230 -17.14 -0.10 -14.28
N ASP A 231 -17.76 -0.99 -15.05
CA ASP A 231 -18.83 -1.85 -14.56
C ASP A 231 -18.38 -2.65 -13.33
N ALA A 232 -17.20 -3.27 -13.39
CA ALA A 232 -16.63 -4.00 -12.25
C ALA A 232 -16.35 -3.09 -11.04
N GLY A 233 -15.89 -1.86 -11.27
CA GLY A 233 -15.72 -0.88 -10.21
C GLY A 233 -17.04 -0.48 -9.55
N LEU A 234 -18.10 -0.30 -10.35
CA LEU A 234 -19.45 0.02 -9.87
C LEU A 234 -20.06 -1.14 -9.09
N ASP A 235 -19.92 -2.36 -9.59
CA ASP A 235 -20.40 -3.55 -8.91
C ASP A 235 -19.66 -3.74 -7.58
N PHE A 236 -18.34 -3.57 -7.56
CA PHE A 236 -17.57 -3.61 -6.31
C PHE A 236 -18.00 -2.51 -5.34
N ALA A 237 -18.29 -1.29 -5.83
CA ALA A 237 -18.82 -0.21 -5.01
C ALA A 237 -20.16 -0.61 -4.38
N ARG A 238 -21.05 -1.31 -5.10
CA ARG A 238 -22.38 -1.71 -4.63
C ARG A 238 -22.39 -2.86 -3.62
N VAL A 239 -21.32 -3.66 -3.53
CA VAL A 239 -21.25 -4.71 -2.51
C VAL A 239 -21.18 -4.08 -1.12
N GLU A 240 -21.96 -4.58 -0.16
CA GLU A 240 -21.93 -4.11 1.23
C GLU A 240 -20.58 -4.42 1.89
N ASN A 241 -20.02 -3.44 2.61
CA ASN A 241 -18.80 -3.52 3.38
C ASN A 241 -19.11 -3.40 4.89
N PRO A 242 -18.67 -4.36 5.74
CA PRO A 242 -18.98 -4.34 7.16
C PRO A 242 -18.44 -3.10 7.91
N VAL A 243 -17.30 -2.58 7.47
CA VAL A 243 -16.65 -1.42 8.11
C VAL A 243 -17.33 -0.11 7.73
N LEU A 244 -17.71 0.05 6.46
CA LEU A 244 -18.30 1.29 5.94
C LEU A 244 -19.81 1.37 6.17
N ASP A 245 -20.52 0.24 6.08
CA ASP A 245 -21.99 0.21 6.02
C ASP A 245 -22.63 -0.16 7.37
N GLN A 246 -21.89 -0.84 8.26
CA GLN A 246 -22.42 -1.32 9.54
C GLN A 246 -21.72 -0.66 10.73
N SER A 247 -20.41 -0.90 10.88
CA SER A 247 -19.65 -0.39 12.02
C SER A 247 -18.15 -0.44 11.77
N LEU A 248 -17.45 0.64 12.10
CA LEU A 248 -15.97 0.67 12.12
C LEU A 248 -15.37 -0.38 13.07
N ARG A 249 -16.16 -0.90 14.02
CA ARG A 249 -15.78 -1.96 14.96
C ARG A 249 -16.15 -3.37 14.48
N SER A 250 -16.50 -3.54 13.21
CA SER A 250 -16.71 -4.87 12.62
C SER A 250 -15.52 -5.81 12.90
N ASP A 251 -15.82 -7.10 13.01
CA ASP A 251 -14.82 -8.16 13.20
C ASP A 251 -14.01 -8.44 11.93
N ASN A 252 -14.55 -8.08 10.76
CA ASN A 252 -13.94 -8.33 9.46
C ASN A 252 -13.85 -7.05 8.62
N PRO A 253 -12.75 -6.85 7.86
CA PRO A 253 -12.58 -5.69 7.00
C PRO A 253 -13.39 -5.80 5.69
N LEU A 254 -13.72 -7.03 5.28
CA LEU A 254 -14.49 -7.37 4.08
C LEU A 254 -15.61 -8.34 4.43
N SER A 255 -16.77 -8.16 3.79
CA SER A 255 -17.88 -9.13 3.81
C SER A 255 -17.55 -10.38 2.98
N GLU A 256 -18.32 -11.45 3.16
CA GLU A 256 -18.21 -12.65 2.32
C GLU A 256 -18.46 -12.33 0.84
N SER A 257 -19.46 -11.48 0.56
CA SER A 257 -19.78 -11.04 -0.80
C SER A 257 -18.64 -10.25 -1.44
N GLU A 258 -17.94 -9.41 -0.68
CA GLU A 258 -16.76 -8.67 -1.19
C GLU A 258 -15.60 -9.60 -1.52
N ARG A 259 -15.35 -10.59 -0.67
CA ARG A 259 -14.29 -11.60 -0.90
C ARG A 259 -14.59 -12.41 -2.15
N ARG A 260 -15.83 -12.89 -2.29
CA ARG A 260 -16.29 -13.64 -3.46
C ARG A 260 -16.17 -12.80 -4.72
N PHE A 261 -16.69 -11.57 -4.71
CA PHE A 261 -16.57 -10.65 -5.85
C PHE A 261 -15.11 -10.47 -6.27
N TYR A 262 -14.21 -10.19 -5.31
CA TYR A 262 -12.80 -9.98 -5.62
C TYR A 262 -12.16 -11.22 -6.25
N LEU A 263 -12.45 -12.41 -5.71
CA LEU A 263 -11.90 -13.66 -6.22
C LEU A 263 -12.43 -14.00 -7.61
N ASP A 264 -13.74 -13.89 -7.83
CA ASP A 264 -14.35 -14.09 -9.13
C ASP A 264 -13.75 -13.13 -10.17
N HIS A 265 -13.59 -11.86 -9.79
CA HIS A 265 -13.03 -10.82 -10.66
C HIS A 265 -11.56 -11.06 -11.02
N VAL A 266 -10.70 -11.37 -10.05
CA VAL A 266 -9.29 -11.63 -10.38
C VAL A 266 -9.11 -12.97 -11.10
N ASN A 267 -9.99 -13.95 -10.89
CA ASN A 267 -10.00 -15.18 -11.66
C ASN A 267 -10.42 -14.94 -13.12
N SER A 268 -11.37 -14.05 -13.41
CA SER A 268 -11.84 -13.80 -14.78
C SER A 268 -11.02 -12.75 -15.53
N GLU A 269 -10.60 -11.66 -14.87
CA GLU A 269 -9.99 -10.49 -15.52
C GLU A 269 -8.48 -10.35 -15.25
N LEU A 270 -7.95 -10.98 -14.20
CA LEU A 270 -6.55 -10.84 -13.76
C LEU A 270 -5.88 -12.19 -13.50
N HIS A 271 -5.91 -13.10 -14.49
CA HIS A 271 -5.37 -14.46 -14.35
C HIS A 271 -3.95 -14.52 -13.77
N ALA A 272 -3.08 -13.55 -14.07
CA ALA A 272 -1.73 -13.52 -13.51
C ALA A 272 -1.72 -13.35 -11.98
N GLU A 273 -2.60 -12.51 -11.44
CA GLU A 273 -2.79 -12.36 -10.00
C GLU A 273 -3.39 -13.62 -9.38
N TYR A 274 -4.42 -14.20 -10.01
CA TYR A 274 -5.07 -15.42 -9.50
C TYR A 274 -4.10 -16.61 -9.47
N ASN A 275 -3.38 -16.86 -10.57
CA ASN A 275 -2.36 -17.90 -10.64
C ASN A 275 -1.24 -17.69 -9.60
N ALA A 276 -0.89 -16.44 -9.30
CA ALA A 276 0.08 -16.14 -8.25
C ALA A 276 -0.46 -16.46 -6.85
N MET A 277 -1.76 -16.30 -6.61
CA MET A 277 -2.41 -16.77 -5.37
C MET A 277 -2.43 -18.30 -5.28
N GLU A 278 -2.75 -19.01 -6.37
CA GLU A 278 -2.69 -20.48 -6.45
C GLU A 278 -1.28 -20.99 -6.15
N LEU A 279 -0.26 -20.45 -6.80
CA LEU A 279 1.14 -20.82 -6.57
C LEU A 279 1.54 -20.67 -5.09
N VAL A 280 1.08 -19.58 -4.43
CA VAL A 280 1.32 -19.37 -3.00
C VAL A 280 0.58 -20.40 -2.16
N ALA A 281 -0.67 -20.72 -2.50
CA ALA A 281 -1.48 -21.72 -1.79
C ALA A 281 -0.85 -23.13 -1.90
N GLU A 282 -0.48 -23.56 -3.11
CA GLU A 282 0.21 -24.82 -3.37
C GLU A 282 1.53 -24.90 -2.61
N ALA A 283 2.33 -23.82 -2.61
CA ALA A 283 3.59 -23.76 -1.87
C ALA A 283 3.37 -23.94 -0.36
N ILE A 284 2.37 -23.29 0.21
CA ILE A 284 2.03 -23.40 1.65
C ILE A 284 1.63 -24.84 1.99
N VAL A 285 0.76 -25.47 1.19
CA VAL A 285 0.34 -26.87 1.39
C VAL A 285 1.50 -27.85 1.20
N GLY A 286 2.40 -27.56 0.26
CA GLY A 286 3.66 -28.29 0.06
C GLY A 286 4.71 -28.10 1.16
N GLY A 287 4.40 -27.31 2.21
CA GLY A 287 5.29 -27.07 3.36
C GLY A 287 6.23 -25.87 3.20
N VAL A 288 6.20 -25.17 2.07
CA VAL A 288 6.93 -23.92 1.83
C VAL A 288 6.12 -22.75 2.39
N ASN A 289 6.06 -22.67 3.73
CA ASN A 289 5.16 -21.76 4.43
C ASN A 289 5.88 -20.63 5.18
N ARG A 290 7.11 -20.30 4.77
CA ARG A 290 7.97 -19.29 5.40
C ARG A 290 8.28 -18.14 4.45
N PRO A 291 8.49 -16.92 4.97
CA PRO A 291 8.79 -15.74 4.17
C PRO A 291 9.81 -15.91 3.04
N ASP A 292 11.02 -16.35 3.35
CA ASP A 292 12.11 -16.37 2.38
C ASP A 292 11.94 -17.49 1.35
N PRO A 293 11.69 -18.75 1.76
CA PRO A 293 11.39 -19.84 0.80
C PRO A 293 10.16 -19.55 -0.07
N LEU A 294 9.13 -18.90 0.48
CA LEU A 294 7.96 -18.52 -0.32
C LEU A 294 8.29 -17.39 -1.30
N SER A 295 9.22 -16.50 -0.97
CA SER A 295 9.69 -15.47 -1.90
C SER A 295 10.48 -16.09 -3.05
N GLU A 296 11.24 -17.16 -2.80
CA GLU A 296 11.90 -17.95 -3.85
C GLU A 296 10.88 -18.59 -4.79
N ARG A 297 9.79 -19.17 -4.26
CA ARG A 297 8.69 -19.69 -5.09
C ARG A 297 8.02 -18.60 -5.93
N VAL A 298 7.75 -17.43 -5.34
CA VAL A 298 7.14 -16.30 -6.06
C VAL A 298 8.08 -15.75 -7.15
N ALA A 299 9.40 -15.84 -6.99
CA ALA A 299 10.35 -15.42 -8.01
C ALA A 299 10.23 -16.25 -9.31
N GLU A 300 9.67 -17.46 -9.25
CA GLU A 300 9.46 -18.30 -10.45
C GLU A 300 8.41 -17.73 -11.41
N LEU A 301 7.59 -16.77 -10.97
CA LEU A 301 6.60 -16.10 -11.82
C LEU A 301 7.23 -15.18 -12.87
N SER A 302 8.48 -14.75 -12.68
CA SER A 302 9.20 -13.92 -13.65
C SER A 302 10.71 -14.02 -13.46
N GLU A 303 11.41 -14.38 -14.53
CA GLU A 303 12.89 -14.46 -14.55
C GLU A 303 13.56 -13.09 -14.36
N ASP A 304 12.85 -11.99 -14.63
CA ASP A 304 13.37 -10.62 -14.52
C ASP A 304 13.30 -10.06 -13.09
N TRP A 305 12.66 -10.77 -12.16
CA TRP A 305 12.50 -10.28 -10.80
C TRP A 305 13.76 -10.50 -9.97
N THR A 306 14.25 -9.41 -9.38
CA THR A 306 15.19 -9.47 -8.26
C THR A 306 14.53 -10.12 -7.04
N SER A 307 15.35 -10.64 -6.12
CA SER A 307 14.87 -11.18 -4.84
C SER A 307 14.06 -10.16 -4.03
N ALA A 308 14.41 -8.87 -4.12
CA ALA A 308 13.66 -7.80 -3.49
C ALA A 308 12.27 -7.59 -4.10
N GLN A 309 12.15 -7.68 -5.44
CA GLN A 309 10.86 -7.62 -6.12
C GLN A 309 9.99 -8.83 -5.75
N ALA A 310 10.52 -10.05 -5.82
CA ALA A 310 9.79 -11.26 -5.44
C ALA A 310 9.30 -11.22 -3.99
N SER A 311 10.15 -10.77 -3.05
CA SER A 311 9.77 -10.58 -1.65
C SER A 311 8.66 -9.53 -1.46
N THR A 312 8.69 -8.46 -2.26
CA THR A 312 7.66 -7.42 -2.28
C THR A 312 6.34 -7.98 -2.78
N ILE A 313 6.33 -8.67 -3.93
CA ILE A 313 5.14 -9.32 -4.51
C ILE A 313 4.55 -10.33 -3.53
N ARG A 314 5.38 -11.22 -2.97
CA ARG A 314 4.96 -12.21 -1.96
C ARG A 314 4.30 -11.53 -0.76
N SER A 315 4.86 -10.42 -0.27
CA SER A 315 4.27 -9.67 0.84
C SER A 315 2.92 -9.07 0.50
N GLY A 316 2.72 -8.63 -0.74
CA GLY A 316 1.44 -8.16 -1.27
C GLY A 316 0.40 -9.28 -1.37
N LEU A 317 0.75 -10.40 -2.00
CA LEU A 317 -0.09 -11.59 -2.11
C LEU A 317 -0.56 -12.08 -0.74
N ILE A 318 0.37 -12.31 0.19
CA ILE A 318 0.03 -12.72 1.57
C ILE A 318 -0.81 -11.65 2.28
N GLY A 319 -0.63 -10.36 1.97
CA GLY A 319 -1.46 -9.28 2.49
C GLY A 319 -2.91 -9.40 2.04
N ARG A 320 -3.13 -9.52 0.73
CA ARG A 320 -4.45 -9.66 0.11
C ARG A 320 -5.13 -10.98 0.48
N MET A 321 -4.43 -12.10 0.35
CA MET A 321 -4.93 -13.43 0.72
C MET A 321 -5.33 -13.52 2.19
N ASN A 322 -4.64 -12.78 3.08
CA ASN A 322 -5.03 -12.72 4.48
C ASN A 322 -6.32 -11.93 4.71
N GLU A 323 -6.51 -10.81 4.02
CA GLU A 323 -7.73 -10.01 4.10
C GLU A 323 -8.94 -10.71 3.46
N LEU A 324 -8.69 -11.50 2.41
CA LEU A 324 -9.65 -12.41 1.80
C LEU A 324 -9.99 -13.62 2.67
N GLY A 325 -9.28 -13.82 3.78
CA GLY A 325 -9.48 -14.96 4.67
C GLY A 325 -8.96 -16.29 4.13
N LEU A 326 -8.12 -16.28 3.09
CA LEU A 326 -7.56 -17.47 2.46
C LEU A 326 -6.29 -17.96 3.18
N VAL A 327 -5.50 -17.04 3.72
CA VAL A 327 -4.25 -17.36 4.44
C VAL A 327 -4.26 -16.74 5.83
N SER A 328 -3.89 -17.53 6.82
CA SER A 328 -3.65 -17.07 8.18
C SER A 328 -2.15 -17.01 8.49
N ARG A 329 -1.78 -16.17 9.46
CA ARG A 329 -0.40 -16.06 9.95
C ARG A 329 -0.30 -16.73 11.31
N LYS A 330 0.75 -17.51 11.49
CA LYS A 330 1.05 -18.14 12.77
C LYS A 330 2.45 -17.77 13.22
N ARG A 331 2.59 -17.48 14.51
CA ARG A 331 3.90 -17.31 15.12
C ARG A 331 4.54 -18.70 15.26
N VAL A 332 5.76 -18.84 14.77
CA VAL A 332 6.54 -20.07 14.95
C VAL A 332 7.87 -19.74 15.60
N GLY A 333 8.08 -20.28 16.79
CA GLY A 333 9.22 -19.93 17.64
C GLY A 333 9.13 -18.50 18.19
N THR A 334 10.26 -17.98 18.66
CA THR A 334 10.31 -16.67 19.33
C THR A 334 10.19 -15.50 18.36
N ARG A 335 10.59 -15.64 17.10
CA ARG A 335 10.60 -14.55 16.09
C ARG A 335 10.11 -14.93 14.69
N GLY A 336 9.78 -16.19 14.43
CA GLY A 336 9.39 -16.64 13.09
C GLY A 336 7.90 -16.42 12.80
N VAL A 337 7.58 -16.14 11.54
CA VAL A 337 6.21 -16.18 11.00
C VAL A 337 6.11 -17.38 10.05
N GLY A 338 5.02 -18.12 10.17
CA GLY A 338 4.60 -19.12 9.21
C GLY A 338 3.22 -18.76 8.65
N TYR A 339 2.91 -19.31 7.50
CA TYR A 339 1.61 -19.16 6.85
C TYR A 339 0.85 -20.49 6.90
N GLU A 340 -0.45 -20.43 7.09
CA GLU A 340 -1.33 -21.60 7.02
C GLU A 340 -2.51 -21.24 6.11
N LEU A 341 -2.81 -22.11 5.16
CA LEU A 341 -3.98 -21.96 4.31
C LEU A 341 -5.23 -22.22 5.18
N THR A 342 -6.28 -21.44 4.98
CA THR A 342 -7.56 -21.64 5.68
C THR A 342 -8.42 -22.64 4.92
N VAL A 343 -9.54 -23.07 5.51
CA VAL A 343 -10.53 -23.92 4.82
C VAL A 343 -11.07 -23.21 3.57
N ASP A 344 -11.25 -21.89 3.63
CA ASP A 344 -11.66 -21.12 2.46
C ASP A 344 -10.51 -21.05 1.44
N GLY A 345 -9.27 -20.85 1.89
CA GLY A 345 -8.10 -20.88 1.00
C GLY A 345 -7.95 -22.20 0.24
N GLU A 346 -8.15 -23.33 0.92
CA GLU A 346 -8.15 -24.66 0.28
C GLU A 346 -9.29 -24.81 -0.72
N ARG A 347 -10.51 -24.37 -0.37
CA ARG A 347 -11.67 -24.51 -1.25
C ARG A 347 -11.58 -23.65 -2.52
N GLU A 348 -11.07 -22.43 -2.39
CA GLU A 348 -11.09 -21.46 -3.49
C GLU A 348 -9.88 -21.61 -4.43
N LEU A 349 -8.72 -22.11 -3.95
CA LEU A 349 -7.46 -22.09 -4.71
C LEU A 349 -6.85 -23.47 -5.02
N LEU A 350 -7.45 -24.58 -4.55
CA LEU A 350 -6.96 -25.95 -4.75
C LEU A 350 -8.12 -26.90 -5.09
#